data_AF-S4MTM3-F1
#
_entry.id   AF-S4MTM3-F1
#
_cell.length_a   1.000
_cell.length_b   1.000
_cell.length_c   1.000
_cell.angle_alpha   90.00
_cell.angle_beta   90.00
_cell.angle_gamma   90.00
#
_symmetry.space_group_name_H-M   'P 1'
#
loop_
_entity.id
_entity.type
_entity.pdbx_description
1 polymer ?
#
loop_
_entity_poly.entity_id
_entity_poly.type
_entity_poly.pdbx_seq_one_letter_code
_entity_poly.pdbx_strand_id
1 'polypeptide(L)'
;MMISAADADRANVEALSAWLSEEAPHRGQPDATGVGDLNLLTDQDPGWGGWKWPECRVWAGALNHCDLDALRKRVAQMPWREPNVVQLLVMDQEESFFRLWMIRGGELRQYAPLTPSEEDAGFYLT
;
A
#
# COMPACT_ATOMS: atom_id res chain seq x y z
N MET A 1 1.78 -4.99 -2.10
CA MET A 1 1.33 -3.61 -1.80
C MET A 1 1.63 -2.71 -2.98
N MET A 2 0.76 -1.72 -3.23
CA MET A 2 1.00 -0.60 -4.13
C MET A 2 0.62 0.71 -3.42
N ILE A 3 1.36 1.79 -3.66
CA ILE A 3 1.02 3.13 -3.23
C ILE A 3 1.18 4.11 -4.38
N SER A 4 0.17 4.97 -4.57
CA SER A 4 0.21 6.11 -5.48
C SER A 4 0.19 7.39 -4.66
N ALA A 5 1.07 8.33 -5.01
CA ALA A 5 1.23 9.61 -4.33
C ALA A 5 1.75 10.68 -5.29
N ALA A 6 1.67 11.95 -4.90
CA ALA A 6 2.25 13.04 -5.67
C ALA A 6 3.78 12.90 -5.75
N ASP A 7 4.38 13.45 -6.82
CA ASP A 7 5.84 13.52 -6.95
C ASP A 7 6.49 14.32 -5.80
N ALA A 8 5.78 15.34 -5.31
CA ALA A 8 6.17 16.12 -4.13
C ALA A 8 6.33 15.27 -2.85
N ASP A 9 5.71 14.09 -2.81
CA ASP A 9 5.73 13.13 -1.71
C ASP A 9 6.68 11.94 -1.95
N ARG A 10 7.50 11.98 -3.01
CA ARG A 10 8.48 10.92 -3.31
C ARG A 10 9.37 10.57 -2.12
N ALA A 11 9.93 11.57 -1.44
CA ALA A 11 10.80 11.35 -0.28
C ALA A 11 10.07 10.66 0.87
N ASN A 12 8.77 10.91 1.02
CA ASN A 12 7.93 10.20 1.98
C ASN A 12 7.82 8.72 1.57
N VAL A 13 7.50 8.41 0.32
CA VAL A 13 7.41 7.01 -0.15
C VAL A 13 8.76 6.28 -0.02
N GLU A 14 9.88 6.94 -0.28
CA GLU A 14 11.22 6.38 -0.07
C GLU A 14 11.48 6.08 1.41
N ALA A 15 11.08 6.97 2.32
CA ALA A 15 11.15 6.72 3.77
C ALA A 15 10.22 5.58 4.24
N LEU A 16 9.05 5.43 3.62
CA LEU A 16 8.18 4.28 3.84
C LEU A 16 8.84 2.98 3.38
N SER A 17 9.49 2.99 2.22
CA SER A 17 10.22 1.84 1.68
C SER A 17 11.38 1.42 2.59
N ALA A 18 12.16 2.38 3.10
CA ALA A 18 13.23 2.09 4.06
C ALA A 18 12.67 1.47 5.35
N TRP A 19 11.59 2.05 5.90
CA TRP A 19 10.91 1.49 7.07
C TRP A 19 10.39 0.07 6.81
N LEU A 20 9.81 -0.21 5.63
CA LEU A 20 9.38 -1.54 5.24
C LEU A 20 10.54 -2.54 5.22
N SER A 21 11.72 -2.11 4.77
CA SER A 21 12.89 -2.97 4.63
C SER A 21 13.54 -3.31 5.97
N GLU A 22 13.52 -2.37 6.91
CA GLU A 22 14.35 -2.45 8.12
C GLU A 22 13.55 -2.61 9.42
N GLU A 23 12.37 -1.99 9.52
CA GLU A 23 11.70 -1.75 10.80
C GLU A 23 10.28 -2.31 10.87
N ALA A 24 9.63 -2.53 9.72
CA ALA A 24 8.25 -2.98 9.69
C ALA A 24 8.10 -4.34 10.36
N PRO A 25 7.14 -4.49 11.30
CA PRO A 25 7.00 -5.73 12.05
C PRO A 25 6.34 -6.82 11.21
N HIS A 26 6.72 -8.07 11.53
CA HIS A 26 6.05 -9.25 11.02
C HIS A 26 4.77 -9.55 11.82
N ARG A 27 3.70 -9.90 11.13
CA ARG A 27 2.41 -10.32 11.69
C ARG A 27 2.63 -11.58 12.55
N GLY A 28 2.34 -11.47 13.85
CA GLY A 28 2.44 -12.57 14.81
C GLY A 28 3.88 -12.94 15.24
N GLN A 29 4.90 -12.17 14.83
CA GLN A 29 6.30 -12.41 15.20
C GLN A 29 6.94 -11.11 15.75
N PRO A 30 6.82 -10.83 17.06
CA PRO A 30 7.16 -9.53 17.65
C PRO A 30 8.62 -9.09 17.45
N ASP A 31 9.54 -10.05 17.34
CA ASP A 31 10.98 -9.78 17.25
C ASP A 31 11.49 -9.74 15.79
N ALA A 32 10.63 -10.08 14.81
CA ALA A 32 11.00 -10.11 13.39
C ALA A 32 10.60 -8.79 12.71
N THR A 33 11.54 -8.22 11.97
CA THR A 33 11.40 -6.94 11.25
C THR A 33 11.88 -7.08 9.81
N GLY A 34 11.49 -6.13 8.97
CA GLY A 34 11.84 -6.11 7.55
C GLY A 34 10.95 -7.05 6.76
N VAL A 35 10.03 -6.46 5.99
CA VAL A 35 8.95 -7.19 5.29
C VAL A 35 9.02 -7.01 3.78
N GLY A 36 9.99 -6.25 3.27
CA GLY A 36 10.18 -5.97 1.85
C GLY A 36 10.47 -4.50 1.58
N ASP A 37 10.48 -4.09 0.32
CA ASP A 37 10.71 -2.72 -0.11
C ASP A 37 9.77 -2.33 -1.24
N LEU A 38 9.83 -1.07 -1.67
CA LEU A 38 9.04 -0.54 -2.77
C LEU A 38 9.94 -0.08 -3.92
N ASN A 39 9.55 -0.40 -5.14
CA ASN A 39 10.15 0.12 -6.35
C ASN A 39 9.17 1.02 -7.11
N LEU A 40 9.67 2.10 -7.71
CA LEU A 40 8.87 2.96 -8.58
C LEU A 40 8.60 2.26 -9.91
N LEU A 41 7.35 1.88 -10.16
CA LEU A 41 6.97 1.11 -11.35
C LEU A 41 6.71 1.99 -12.59
N THR A 42 6.50 3.29 -12.41
CA THR A 42 6.08 4.18 -13.49
C THR A 42 7.25 4.94 -14.16
N ASP A 43 8.46 4.87 -13.58
CA ASP A 43 9.69 5.46 -14.16
C ASP A 43 10.62 4.40 -14.80
N GLN A 44 10.28 3.12 -14.72
CA GLN A 44 11.02 2.05 -15.39
C GLN A 44 10.32 1.65 -16.70
N ASP A 45 11.07 1.08 -17.65
CA ASP A 45 10.58 0.62 -18.96
C ASP A 45 9.29 -0.22 -18.80
N PRO A 46 8.14 0.19 -19.38
CA PRO A 46 6.96 0.22 -18.55
C PRO A 46 6.24 -1.11 -18.43
N GLY A 47 6.22 -1.96 -19.46
CA GLY A 47 5.24 -3.07 -19.53
C GLY A 47 3.77 -2.62 -19.41
N TRP A 48 3.51 -1.33 -19.22
CA TRP A 48 2.20 -0.70 -19.16
C TRP A 48 1.64 -0.71 -20.59
N GLY A 49 0.38 -1.14 -20.71
CA GLY A 49 -0.30 -1.15 -22.00
C GLY A 49 -0.55 0.25 -22.55
N GLY A 50 -0.59 0.39 -23.87
CA GLY A 50 -0.88 1.65 -24.56
C GLY A 50 0.37 2.35 -25.11
N TRP A 51 0.20 3.58 -25.58
CA TRP A 51 1.23 4.38 -26.26
C TRP A 51 1.73 5.58 -25.45
N LYS A 52 1.29 5.71 -24.20
CA LYS A 52 1.63 6.81 -23.29
C LYS A 52 2.26 6.28 -22.01
N TRP A 53 3.06 7.13 -21.38
CA TRP A 53 3.48 6.94 -20.00
C TRP A 53 2.32 7.17 -19.03
N PRO A 54 2.28 6.43 -17.90
CA PRO A 54 1.32 6.72 -16.84
C PRO A 54 1.46 8.16 -16.34
N GLU A 55 0.34 8.86 -16.19
CA GLU A 55 0.29 10.23 -15.62
C GLU A 55 0.26 10.22 -14.07
N CYS A 56 0.58 9.08 -13.47
CA CYS A 56 0.65 8.90 -12.02
C CYS A 56 2.00 8.28 -11.63
N ARG A 57 2.33 8.36 -10.35
CA ARG A 57 3.45 7.64 -9.74
C ARG A 57 2.92 6.48 -8.96
N VAL A 58 3.37 5.27 -9.26
CA VAL A 58 3.00 4.07 -8.50
C VAL A 58 4.26 3.37 -8.03
N TRP A 59 4.38 3.21 -6.72
CA TRP A 59 5.39 2.38 -6.09
C TRP A 59 4.76 1.07 -5.65
N ALA A 60 5.47 -0.04 -5.80
CA ALA A 60 4.96 -1.34 -5.42
C ALA A 60 6.05 -2.26 -4.87
N GLY A 61 5.61 -3.21 -4.04
CA GLY A 61 6.45 -4.22 -3.43
C GLY A 61 5.63 -5.45 -3.04
N ALA A 62 6.25 -6.63 -3.16
CA ALA A 62 5.75 -7.85 -2.55
C ALA A 62 6.21 -7.87 -1.09
N LEU A 63 5.26 -7.88 -0.14
CA LEU A 63 5.58 -7.86 1.28
C LEU A 63 5.44 -9.26 1.88
N ASN A 64 6.37 -9.65 2.74
CA ASN A 64 6.34 -10.93 3.43
C ASN A 64 5.90 -10.76 4.88
N HIS A 65 4.81 -11.43 5.28
CA HIS A 65 4.25 -11.43 6.63
C HIS A 65 4.07 -10.03 7.24
N CYS A 66 3.80 -9.00 6.43
CA CYS A 66 3.67 -7.64 6.94
C CYS A 66 2.46 -7.48 7.88
N ASP A 67 2.67 -6.90 9.05
CA ASP A 67 1.56 -6.40 9.87
C ASP A 67 0.88 -5.22 9.16
N LEU A 68 -0.30 -5.49 8.59
CA LEU A 68 -1.04 -4.49 7.82
C LEU A 68 -1.60 -3.35 8.67
N ASP A 69 -1.85 -3.56 9.96
CA ASP A 69 -2.25 -2.50 10.87
C ASP A 69 -1.10 -1.54 11.14
N ALA A 70 0.10 -2.08 11.40
CA ALA A 70 1.30 -1.28 11.55
C ALA A 70 1.61 -0.47 10.27
N LEU A 71 1.48 -1.10 9.10
CA LEU A 71 1.63 -0.43 7.80
C LEU A 71 0.63 0.71 7.62
N ARG A 72 -0.67 0.47 7.84
CA ARG A 72 -1.72 1.49 7.73
C ARG A 72 -1.46 2.66 8.67
N LYS A 73 -1.11 2.36 9.92
CA LYS A 73 -0.75 3.38 10.92
C LYS A 73 0.47 4.18 10.49
N ARG A 74 1.51 3.52 9.97
CA ARG A 74 2.71 4.19 9.46
C ARG A 74 2.36 5.15 8.33
N VAL A 75 1.61 4.69 7.32
CA VAL A 75 1.14 5.52 6.21
C VAL A 75 0.31 6.71 6.70
N ALA A 76 -0.59 6.52 7.66
CA ALA A 76 -1.41 7.60 8.21
C ALA A 76 -0.59 8.69 8.94
N GLN A 77 0.54 8.33 9.53
CA GLN A 77 1.39 9.23 10.32
C GLN A 77 2.45 9.98 9.51
N MET A 78 2.63 9.61 8.24
CA MET A 78 3.62 10.25 7.39
C MET A 78 3.25 11.70 7.07
N PRO A 79 4.25 12.60 6.96
CA PRO A 79 4.02 14.02 6.71
C PRO A 79 3.77 14.29 5.22
N TRP A 80 2.67 13.74 4.69
CA TRP A 80 2.28 13.93 3.28
C TRP A 80 2.04 15.40 2.98
N ARG A 81 2.65 15.89 1.90
CA ARG A 81 2.41 17.24 1.36
C ARG A 81 1.05 17.32 0.69
N GLU A 82 0.66 16.26 -0.01
CA GLU A 82 -0.62 16.17 -0.70
C GLU A 82 -1.42 14.93 -0.23
N PRO A 83 -1.89 14.90 1.04
CA PRO A 83 -2.51 13.70 1.62
C PRO A 83 -3.73 13.20 0.84
N ASN A 84 -4.52 14.10 0.24
CA ASN A 84 -5.74 13.73 -0.47
C ASN A 84 -5.49 12.96 -1.78
N VAL A 85 -4.27 12.96 -2.32
CA VAL A 85 -3.94 12.16 -3.52
C VAL A 85 -3.33 10.80 -3.18
N VAL A 86 -2.98 10.56 -1.91
CA VAL A 86 -2.41 9.29 -1.47
C VAL A 86 -3.45 8.17 -1.58
N GLN A 87 -3.07 7.11 -2.29
CA GLN A 87 -3.86 5.89 -2.46
C GLN A 87 -2.99 4.69 -2.13
N LEU A 88 -3.39 3.91 -1.13
CA LEU A 88 -2.76 2.67 -0.73
C LEU A 88 -3.64 1.50 -1.17
N LEU A 89 -3.09 0.61 -2.01
CA LEU A 89 -3.70 -0.66 -2.36
C LEU A 89 -2.91 -1.79 -1.69
N VAL A 90 -3.55 -2.52 -0.80
CA VAL A 90 -2.92 -3.60 -0.02
C VAL A 90 -3.79 -4.84 -0.05
N MET A 91 -3.15 -6.00 -0.11
CA MET A 91 -3.78 -7.32 -0.07
C MET A 91 -3.00 -8.13 0.95
N ASP A 92 -3.68 -8.74 1.91
CA ASP A 92 -3.03 -9.66 2.84
C ASP A 92 -2.63 -10.96 2.11
N GLN A 93 -1.65 -11.70 2.64
CA GLN A 93 -1.15 -12.96 2.05
C GLN A 93 -2.25 -14.03 1.89
N GLU A 94 -3.30 -13.94 2.70
CA GLU A 94 -4.42 -14.88 2.72
C GLU A 94 -5.67 -14.33 2.01
N GLU A 95 -5.68 -13.06 1.59
CA GLU A 95 -6.82 -12.46 0.90
C GLU A 95 -6.68 -12.58 -0.63
N SER A 96 -7.81 -12.74 -1.32
CA SER A 96 -7.86 -12.83 -2.79
C SER A 96 -8.05 -11.48 -3.49
N PHE A 97 -8.13 -10.37 -2.76
CA PHE A 97 -8.39 -9.05 -3.32
C PHE A 97 -7.65 -7.92 -2.61
N PHE A 98 -7.42 -6.83 -3.35
CA PHE A 98 -6.86 -5.61 -2.80
C PHE A 98 -7.93 -4.77 -2.10
N ARG A 99 -7.54 -4.15 -0.99
CA ARG A 99 -8.26 -3.07 -0.33
C ARG A 99 -7.62 -1.73 -0.67
N LEU A 100 -8.45 -0.77 -1.06
CA LEU A 100 -8.08 0.62 -1.28
C LEU A 100 -8.26 1.43 0.00
N TRP A 101 -7.20 2.11 0.41
CA TRP A 101 -7.16 3.05 1.52
C TRP A 101 -6.74 4.43 1.02
N MET A 102 -7.39 5.49 1.50
CA MET A 102 -7.10 6.87 1.10
C MET A 102 -7.13 7.78 2.33
N ILE A 103 -6.32 8.84 2.33
CA ILE A 103 -6.34 9.84 3.41
C ILE A 103 -7.39 10.90 3.09
N ARG A 104 -8.37 11.09 3.97
CA ARG A 104 -9.44 12.09 3.82
C ARG A 104 -9.74 12.73 5.16
N GLY A 105 -9.74 14.06 5.20
CA GLY A 105 -9.92 14.80 6.45
C GLY A 105 -8.83 14.52 7.49
N GLY A 106 -7.62 14.17 7.05
CA GLY A 106 -6.49 13.84 7.92
C GLY A 106 -6.46 12.39 8.43
N GLU A 107 -7.42 11.55 8.03
CA GLU A 107 -7.50 10.15 8.47
C GLU A 107 -7.36 9.19 7.29
N LEU A 108 -6.62 8.11 7.48
CA LEU A 108 -6.57 7.01 6.51
C LEU A 108 -7.81 6.13 6.68
N ARG A 109 -8.59 5.94 5.61
CA ARG A 109 -9.84 5.18 5.62
C ARG A 109 -9.88 4.19 4.46
N GLN A 110 -10.47 3.01 4.70
CA GLN A 110 -10.77 2.05 3.64
C GLN A 110 -11.94 2.56 2.79
N TYR A 111 -11.79 2.48 1.48
CA TYR A 111 -12.78 2.91 0.50
C TYR A 111 -13.43 1.74 -0.23
N ALA A 112 -12.67 0.69 -0.56
CA ALA A 112 -13.20 -0.49 -1.25
C ALA A 112 -12.30 -1.74 -1.08
N PRO A 113 -12.86 -2.95 -1.24
CA PRO A 113 -14.27 -3.26 -0.99
C PRO A 113 -14.55 -3.13 0.52
N LEU A 114 -15.73 -2.67 0.91
CA LEU A 114 -16.16 -2.70 2.31
C LEU A 114 -16.82 -4.05 2.65
N THR A 115 -17.59 -4.58 1.70
CA THR A 115 -18.26 -5.88 1.74
C THR A 115 -18.38 -6.42 0.31
N PRO A 116 -18.45 -7.75 0.11
CA PRO A 116 -18.23 -8.76 1.13
C PRO A 116 -16.74 -8.94 1.45
N SER A 117 -16.42 -9.40 2.65
CA SER A 117 -15.11 -9.92 3.05
C SER A 117 -15.07 -11.44 2.84
N GLU A 118 -13.88 -12.06 2.75
CA GLU A 118 -13.77 -13.52 2.58
C GLU A 118 -14.36 -14.32 3.76
N GLU A 119 -14.47 -13.66 4.92
CA GLU A 119 -15.11 -14.19 6.12
C GLU A 119 -16.65 -14.13 6.06
N ASP A 120 -17.23 -13.37 5.13
CA ASP A 120 -18.67 -13.22 5.03
C ASP A 120 -19.32 -14.49 4.48
N ALA A 121 -20.46 -14.86 5.09
CA ALA A 121 -21.27 -15.98 4.61
C ALA A 121 -21.67 -15.73 3.14
N GLY A 122 -21.26 -16.65 2.27
CA GLY A 122 -21.58 -16.60 0.85
C GLY A 122 -20.56 -15.85 -0.02
N PHE A 123 -19.42 -15.43 0.51
CA PHE A 123 -18.38 -14.77 -0.29
C PHE A 123 -17.96 -15.58 -1.54
N TYR A 124 -17.80 -16.89 -1.40
CA TYR A 124 -17.44 -17.80 -2.51
C TYR A 124 -18.64 -18.45 -3.20
N LEU A 125 -19.88 -18.04 -2.89
CA LEU A 125 -21.07 -18.59 -3.55
C LEU A 125 -21.32 -17.83 -4.86
N THR A 126 -21.32 -18.58 -5.97
CA THR A 126 -21.75 -18.13 -7.30
C THR A 126 -23.25 -17.91 -7.38
#